data_AF-A0A6A4ZU05-F1
#
_entry.id   AF-A0A6A4ZU05-F1
#
_cell.length_a   1.000
_cell.length_b   1.000
_cell.length_c   1.000
_cell.angle_alpha   90.00
_cell.angle_beta   90.00
_cell.angle_gamma   90.00
#
_symmetry.space_group_name_H-M   'P 1'
#
loop_
_entity.id
_entity.type
_entity.pdbx_description
1 polymer ?
#
loop_
_entity_poly.entity_id
_entity_poly.type
_entity_poly.pdbx_seq_one_letter_code
_entity_poly.pdbx_strand_id
1 'polypeptide(L)' 'MWSRFGPYSPDSTIYTPVYALATAIPATLRHGSLREFDMHSAFWINALIGNYASKWYAFAHPVVSACQIQTETYALE' A
#
# COMPACT_ATOMS: atom_id res chain seq x y z
N MET A 1 6.85 -6.85 19.22
CA MET A 1 7.47 -5.82 18.36
C MET A 1 6.67 -5.73 17.07
N TRP A 2 6.42 -4.54 16.53
CA TRP A 2 5.68 -4.34 15.28
C TRP A 2 6.66 -4.01 14.15
N SER A 3 6.54 -4.68 13.00
CA SER A 3 7.30 -4.36 11.80
C SER A 3 6.49 -3.42 10.91
N ARG A 4 7.12 -2.38 10.36
CA ARG A 4 6.50 -1.48 9.38
C ARG A 4 6.78 -2.02 7.99
N PHE A 5 5.75 -2.53 7.30
CA PHE A 5 5.89 -3.09 5.96
C PHE A 5 5.30 -2.13 4.91
N GLY A 6 6.11 -1.71 3.94
CA GLY A 6 5.67 -0.94 2.78
C GLY A 6 5.57 -1.84 1.55
N PRO A 7 4.36 -2.05 0.98
CA PRO A 7 4.19 -2.92 -0.19
C PRO A 7 4.77 -2.35 -1.49
N TYR A 8 5.11 -1.06 -1.53
CA TYR A 8 5.63 -0.38 -2.71
C TYR A 8 6.75 0.62 -2.35
N SER A 9 7.07 1.55 -3.25
CA SER A 9 8.17 2.51 -3.13
C SER A 9 8.10 3.30 -1.81
N PRO A 10 9.24 3.48 -1.10
CA PRO A 10 9.26 4.14 0.21
C PRO A 10 8.71 5.57 0.24
N ASP A 11 8.77 6.28 -0.88
CA ASP A 11 8.27 7.65 -1.05
C ASP A 11 6.76 7.74 -1.30
N SER A 12 6.14 6.62 -1.69
CA SER A 12 4.76 6.57 -2.20
C SER A 12 4.04 5.31 -1.70
N THR A 13 4.12 5.04 -0.39
CA THR A 13 3.47 3.90 0.26
C THR A 13 2.96 4.24 1.65
N ILE A 14 1.89 3.58 2.08
CA ILE A 14 1.50 3.51 3.49
C ILE A 14 2.20 2.32 4.16
N TYR A 15 2.71 2.49 5.37
CA TYR A 15 3.31 1.41 6.13
C TYR A 15 2.23 0.62 6.87
N THR A 16 2.07 -0.64 6.50
CA THR A 16 1.15 -1.57 7.16
C THR A 16 1.84 -2.18 8.38
N PRO A 17 1.26 -2.09 9.59
CA PRO A 17 1.81 -2.76 10.76
C PRO A 17 1.64 -4.27 10.64
N VAL A 18 2.74 -5.00 10.69
CA VAL A 18 2.75 -6.47 10.74
C VAL A 18 3.28 -6.90 12.10
N TYR A 19 2.53 -7.74 12.79
CA TYR A 19 2.94 -8.27 14.09
C TYR A 19 4.19 -9.16 13.92
N ALA A 20 5.30 -8.82 14.56
CA ALA A 20 6.58 -9.49 14.28
C ALA A 20 6.62 -10.97 14.68
N LEU A 21 5.75 -11.40 15.60
CA LEU A 21 5.63 -12.81 16.00
C LEU A 21 4.50 -13.54 15.27
N ALA A 22 3.91 -12.92 14.23
CA ALA A 22 2.94 -13.61 13.39
C ALA A 22 3.59 -14.80 12.70
N THR A 23 2.96 -15.97 12.78
CA THR A 23 3.43 -17.19 12.13
C THR A 23 3.04 -17.28 10.66
N ALA A 24 2.15 -16.39 10.21
CA ALA A 24 1.71 -16.29 8.82
C ALA A 24 1.52 -14.82 8.43
N ILE A 25 1.92 -14.49 7.20
CA ILE A 25 1.70 -13.19 6.57
C ILE A 25 0.44 -13.27 5.70
N PRO A 26 -0.42 -12.23 5.69
CA PRO A 26 -1.55 -12.13 4.77
C PRO A 26 -1.13 -12.41 3.33
N ALA A 27 -1.94 -13.17 2.59
CA ALA A 27 -1.60 -13.60 1.22
C ALA A 27 -1.27 -12.41 0.29
N THR A 28 -1.98 -11.30 0.45
CA THR A 28 -1.82 -10.06 -0.32
C THR A 28 -0.46 -9.36 -0.12
N LEU A 29 0.16 -9.53 1.05
CA LEU A 29 1.46 -8.93 1.40
C LEU A 29 2.61 -9.91 1.22
N ARG A 30 2.32 -11.19 0.95
CA ARG A 30 3.32 -12.27 0.92
C ARG A 30 4.19 -12.22 -0.33
N HIS A 31 3.65 -11.75 -1.45
CA HIS A 31 4.32 -11.82 -2.74
C HIS A 31 4.10 -10.56 -3.56
N GLY A 32 5.14 -10.16 -4.30
CA GLY A 32 5.10 -9.16 -5.35
C GLY A 32 6.23 -9.47 -6.32
N SER A 33 5.91 -9.72 -7.58
CA SER A 33 6.89 -10.10 -8.61
C SER A 33 6.87 -9.08 -9.74
N LEU A 34 8.03 -8.53 -10.11
CA LEU A 34 8.14 -7.67 -11.30
C LEU A 34 7.91 -8.43 -12.60
N ARG A 35 7.94 -9.77 -12.57
CA ARG A 35 7.87 -10.63 -13.76
C ARG A 35 6.45 -11.11 -14.07
N GLU A 36 5.53 -10.98 -13.12
CA GLU A 36 4.17 -11.48 -13.24
C GLU A 36 3.22 -10.48 -12.59
N PHE A 37 2.30 -9.95 -13.38
CA PHE A 37 1.27 -9.04 -12.91
C PHE A 37 0.19 -9.81 -12.13
N ASP A 38 -0.12 -9.36 -10.92
CA ASP A 38 -1.10 -10.00 -10.03
C ASP A 38 -1.97 -8.95 -9.32
N MET A 39 -3.27 -8.92 -9.62
CA MET A 39 -4.22 -8.01 -8.98
C MET A 39 -4.58 -8.38 -7.53
N HIS A 40 -4.13 -9.53 -7.04
CA HIS A 40 -4.27 -9.93 -5.64
C HIS A 40 -3.05 -9.54 -4.79
N SER A 41 -1.97 -9.07 -5.42
CA SER A 41 -0.77 -8.60 -4.75
C SER A 41 -0.88 -7.12 -4.38
N ALA A 42 -0.63 -6.81 -3.10
CA ALA A 42 -0.56 -5.43 -2.64
C ALA A 42 0.51 -4.62 -3.38
N PHE A 43 1.61 -5.25 -3.81
CA PHE A 43 2.66 -4.60 -4.60
C PHE A 43 2.08 -4.04 -5.91
N TRP A 44 1.40 -4.87 -6.69
CA TRP A 44 0.88 -4.48 -8.00
C TRP A 44 -0.31 -3.52 -7.91
N ILE A 45 -1.18 -3.67 -6.92
CA ILE A 45 -2.27 -2.71 -6.68
C ILE A 45 -1.68 -1.33 -6.40
N ASN A 46 -0.69 -1.22 -5.50
CA ASN A 46 -0.05 0.05 -5.17
C ASN A 46 0.72 0.63 -6.37
N ALA A 47 1.43 -0.21 -7.13
CA ALA A 47 2.12 0.22 -8.35
C ALA A 47 1.14 0.74 -9.42
N LEU A 48 0.02 0.04 -9.65
CA LEU A 48 -0.98 0.41 -10.64
C LEU A 48 -1.65 1.75 -10.28
N ILE A 49 -2.13 1.86 -9.04
CA ILE A 49 -2.81 3.07 -8.57
C ILE A 49 -1.81 4.23 -8.49
N GLY A 50 -0.59 4.00 -7.99
CA GLY A 50 0.45 5.02 -7.91
C GLY A 50 0.83 5.57 -9.28
N ASN A 51 0.97 4.71 -10.30
CA ASN A 51 1.23 5.14 -11.67
C ASN A 51 0.06 5.94 -12.25
N TYR A 52 -1.18 5.51 -12.01
CA TYR A 52 -2.37 6.23 -12.46
C TYR A 52 -2.51 7.60 -11.79
N ALA A 53 -2.38 7.66 -10.47
CA ALA A 53 -2.46 8.89 -9.69
C ALA A 53 -1.36 9.87 -10.06
N SER A 54 -0.13 9.40 -10.26
CA SER A 54 0.99 10.23 -10.71
C SER A 54 0.73 10.83 -12.10
N LYS A 55 0.20 10.03 -13.03
CA LYS A 55 -0.13 10.50 -14.39
C LYS A 55 -1.19 11.62 -14.38
N TRP A 56 -2.17 11.52 -13.49
CA TRP A 56 -3.30 12.46 -13.40
C TRP A 56 -3.27 13.29 -12.12
N TYR A 57 -2.08 13.63 -11.63
CA TYR A 57 -1.86 14.18 -10.29
C TYR A 57 -2.75 15.38 -9.97
N ALA A 58 -2.92 16.32 -10.92
CA ALA A 58 -3.74 17.52 -10.74
C ALA A 58 -5.20 17.21 -10.33
N PHE A 59 -5.72 16.04 -10.71
CA PHE A 59 -7.08 15.60 -10.42
C PHE A 59 -7.13 14.51 -9.35
N ALA A 60 -6.13 13.63 -9.32
CA ALA A 60 -6.10 12.48 -8.43
C ALA A 60 -5.62 12.83 -7.01
N HIS A 61 -4.73 13.82 -6.86
CA HIS A 61 -4.14 14.17 -5.56
C HIS A 61 -5.17 14.47 -4.46
N PRO A 62 -6.24 15.28 -4.70
CA PRO A 62 -7.25 15.52 -3.67
C PRO A 62 -7.94 14.25 -3.17
N VAL A 63 -8.18 13.28 -4.08
CA VAL A 63 -8.80 11.99 -3.73
C VAL A 63 -7.85 11.12 -2.92
N VAL A 64 -6.57 11.05 -3.33
CA VAL A 64 -5.54 10.30 -2.60
C VAL A 64 -5.32 10.88 -1.21
N SER A 65 -5.24 12.20 -1.08
CA SER A 65 -5.09 12.88 0.22
C SER A 65 -6.28 12.64 1.15
N ALA A 66 -7.51 12.69 0.65
CA ALA A 66 -8.71 12.37 1.44
C ALA A 66 -8.71 10.92 1.92
N CYS A 67 -8.32 9.96 1.06
CA CYS A 67 -8.20 8.55 1.40
C CYS A 67 -7.10 8.30 2.46
N GLN A 68 -5.97 9.00 2.35
CA GLN A 68 -4.89 8.94 3.34
C GLN A 68 -5.40 9.39 4.72
N ILE A 69 -6.02 10.57 4.80
CA ILE A 69 -6.58 11.10 6.06
C ILE A 69 -7.57 10.13 6.67
N GLN A 70 -8.49 9.58 5.85
CA GLN A 70 -9.48 8.61 6.30
C GLN A 70 -8.80 7.35 6.87
N THR A 71 -7.84 6.78 6.15
CA THR A 71 -7.14 5.55 6.56
C THR A 71 -6.32 5.75 7.84
N GLU A 72 -5.62 6.87 7.95
CA GLU A 72 -4.84 7.22 9.14
C GLU A 72 -5.76 7.48 10.35
N THR A 73 -6.93 8.07 10.14
CA THR A 73 -7.92 8.28 11.22
C THR A 73 -8.47 6.95 11.73
N TYR A 74 -8.89 6.05 10.85
CA TYR A 74 -9.36 4.71 11.23
C TYR A 74 -8.29 3.87 11.94
N ALA A 75 -7.01 4.11 11.68
CA ALA A 75 -5.93 3.41 12.35
C ALA A 75 -5.66 3.91 13.78
N LEU A 76 -6.19 5.08 14.14
CA LEU A 76 -6.04 5.70 15.46
C LEU A 76 -7.26 5.46 16.38
N GLU A 77 -8.39 5.02 15.84
CA GLU A 77 -9.60 4.59 16.56
C GLU A 77 -9.51 3.11 17.00
#